data_AF-A0A1H7E8R3-F1
#
_entry.id   AF-A0A1H7E8R3-F1
#
_cell.length_a   1.000
_cell.length_b   1.000
_cell.length_c   1.000
_cell.angle_alpha   90.00
_cell.angle_beta   90.00
_cell.angle_gamma   90.00
#
_symmetry.space_group_name_H-M   'P 1'
#
loop_
_entity.id
_entity.type
_entity.pdbx_description
1 polymer ?
#
loop_
_entity_poly.entity_id
_entity_poly.type
_entity_poly.pdbx_seq_one_letter_code
_entity_poly.pdbx_strand_id
1 'polypeptide(L)'
;MITIVFEFLDTTREQGASSAAALGLPDCWMDALIGDGYIEQRDYIAPGILRRIVARFPTQHHLDQFAISVRQVSKLLGTYAFRASNGISIADFLRN
;
A
#
# COMPACT_ATOMS: atom_id res chain seq x y z
N MET A 1 5.56 -19.82 0.85
CA MET A 1 4.70 -18.63 0.99
C MET A 1 5.50 -17.50 1.63
N ILE A 2 5.37 -16.29 1.10
CA ILE A 2 6.07 -15.08 1.55
C ILE A 2 5.03 -14.11 2.10
N THR A 3 5.23 -13.65 3.33
CA THR A 3 4.34 -12.66 3.97
C THR A 3 4.99 -11.29 3.88
N ILE A 4 4.19 -10.29 3.52
CA ILE A 4 4.63 -8.90 3.43
C ILE A 4 3.61 -7.96 4.04
N VAL A 5 4.12 -6.84 4.52
CA VAL A 5 3.31 -5.71 4.95
C VAL A 5 3.45 -4.62 3.89
N PHE A 6 2.32 -4.10 3.43
CA PHE A 6 2.26 -2.94 2.56
C PHE A 6 1.51 -1.82 3.27
N GLU A 7 2.11 -0.65 3.28
CA GLU A 7 1.53 0.54 3.90
C GLU A 7 1.36 1.63 2.83
N PHE A 8 0.25 2.36 2.94
CA PHE A 8 -0.18 3.41 2.05
C PHE A 8 -0.14 4.73 2.81
N LEU A 9 0.64 5.68 2.30
CA LEU A 9 0.77 7.02 2.86
C LEU A 9 0.25 8.06 1.86
N ASP A 10 -0.47 9.02 2.43
CA ASP A 10 -0.85 10.25 1.77
C ASP A 10 0.31 11.25 1.82
N THR A 11 0.91 11.57 0.67
CA THR A 11 1.96 12.60 0.56
C THR A 11 1.41 13.99 0.23
N THR A 12 0.10 14.14 0.05
CA THR A 12 -0.53 15.43 -0.26
C THR A 12 -0.56 16.38 0.94
N ARG A 13 -0.23 15.91 2.15
CA ARG A 13 -0.18 16.75 3.36
C ARG A 13 0.95 17.79 3.37
N GLU A 14 1.98 17.65 2.52
CA GLU A 14 3.09 18.62 2.46
C GLU A 14 3.02 19.60 1.28
N GLN A 15 2.13 19.38 0.31
CA GLN A 15 1.97 20.28 -0.82
C GLN A 15 0.58 20.89 -0.75
N GLY A 16 0.51 22.15 -0.29
CA GLY A 16 -0.71 22.94 -0.14
C GLY A 16 -1.43 23.27 -1.46
N ALA A 17 -1.80 22.23 -2.22
CA ALA A 17 -2.52 22.34 -3.47
C ALA A 17 -3.82 21.52 -3.38
N SER A 18 -4.91 22.22 -3.70
CA SER A 18 -6.30 21.80 -3.70
C SER A 18 -6.61 20.66 -4.69
N SER A 19 -6.06 19.46 -4.44
CA SER A 19 -6.50 18.20 -5.03
C SER A 19 -6.91 17.29 -3.88
N ALA A 20 -8.06 16.64 -3.97
CA ALA A 20 -8.63 15.82 -2.89
C ALA A 20 -7.54 14.95 -2.24
N ALA A 21 -7.32 15.13 -0.93
CA ALA A 21 -6.29 14.43 -0.18
C ALA A 21 -6.40 12.93 -0.46
N ALA A 22 -5.35 12.35 -1.01
CA ALA A 22 -5.33 10.96 -1.40
C ALA A 22 -5.05 10.12 -0.15
N LEU A 23 -6.08 9.95 0.70
CA LEU A 23 -5.98 9.39 2.05
C LEU A 23 -5.40 7.96 2.09
N GLY A 24 -5.35 7.25 0.96
CA GLY A 24 -4.82 5.89 0.83
C GLY A 24 -5.26 5.21 -0.47
N LEU A 25 -5.14 3.88 -0.53
CA LEU A 25 -5.60 3.08 -1.67
C LEU A 25 -7.07 2.65 -1.44
N PRO A 26 -8.00 2.85 -2.37
CA PRO A 26 -9.35 2.31 -2.24
C PRO A 26 -9.32 0.78 -2.20
N ASP A 27 -10.06 0.16 -1.29
CA ASP A 27 -10.01 -1.28 -1.06
C ASP A 27 -10.48 -2.11 -2.25
N CYS A 28 -11.44 -1.60 -3.03
CA CYS A 28 -11.90 -2.24 -4.26
C CYS A 28 -10.78 -2.42 -5.32
N TRP A 29 -9.77 -1.56 -5.33
CA TRP A 29 -8.60 -1.72 -6.20
C TRP A 29 -7.67 -2.81 -5.70
N MET A 30 -7.60 -2.99 -4.38
CA MET A 30 -6.69 -3.95 -3.79
C MET A 30 -7.05 -5.39 -4.18
N ASP A 31 -8.34 -5.71 -4.22
CA ASP A 31 -8.80 -7.04 -4.63
C ASP A 31 -8.53 -7.32 -6.12
N ALA A 32 -8.50 -6.29 -6.95
CA ALA A 32 -8.08 -6.44 -8.35
C ALA A 32 -6.56 -6.59 -8.51
N LEU A 33 -5.79 -5.96 -7.61
CA LEU A 33 -4.32 -5.93 -7.69
C LEU A 33 -3.66 -7.15 -7.05
N ILE A 34 -4.30 -7.80 -6.08
CA ILE A 34 -3.69 -8.89 -5.30
C ILE A 34 -3.29 -10.11 -6.14
N GLY A 35 -3.99 -10.34 -7.25
CA GLY A 35 -3.74 -11.48 -8.14
C GLY A 35 -3.81 -12.81 -7.39
N ASP A 36 -2.77 -13.64 -7.54
CA ASP A 36 -2.63 -14.93 -6.83
C ASP A 36 -2.17 -14.79 -5.36
N GLY A 37 -2.07 -13.56 -4.86
CA GLY A 37 -1.86 -13.30 -3.45
C GLY A 37 -3.14 -13.42 -2.63
N TYR A 38 -2.98 -13.56 -1.31
CA TYR A 38 -4.07 -13.54 -0.36
C TYR A 38 -3.84 -12.46 0.69
N ILE A 39 -4.86 -11.67 1.01
CA ILE A 39 -4.79 -10.63 2.04
C ILE A 39 -5.22 -11.24 3.36
N GLU A 40 -4.30 -11.26 4.33
CA GLU A 40 -4.59 -11.73 5.68
C GLU A 40 -5.26 -10.66 6.54
N GLN A 41 -4.83 -9.41 6.38
CA GLN A 41 -5.30 -8.30 7.19
C GLN A 41 -5.38 -7.03 6.36
N ARG A 42 -6.43 -6.24 6.62
CA ARG A 42 -6.63 -4.91 6.07
C ARG A 42 -6.86 -3.93 7.22
N ASP A 43 -6.07 -2.88 7.27
CA ASP A 43 -6.25 -1.76 8.19
C ASP A 43 -6.68 -0.54 7.38
N TYR A 44 -7.76 0.10 7.83
CA TYR A 44 -8.40 1.20 7.13
C TYR A 44 -8.18 2.51 7.88
N ILE A 45 -7.93 3.59 7.14
CA ILE A 45 -7.87 4.96 7.71
C ILE A 45 -9.23 5.67 7.62
N ALA A 46 -10.03 5.29 6.63
CA ALA A 46 -11.40 5.75 6.43
C ALA A 46 -12.21 4.60 5.79
N PRO A 47 -13.56 4.64 5.85
CA PRO A 47 -14.39 3.65 5.16
C PRO A 47 -13.99 3.51 3.69
N GLY A 48 -13.61 2.30 3.27
CA GLY A 48 -13.19 2.00 1.90
C GLY A 48 -11.75 2.43 1.53
N ILE A 49 -10.98 3.03 2.45
CA ILE A 49 -9.61 3.49 2.19
C ILE A 49 -8.61 2.73 3.06
N LEU A 50 -7.72 1.98 2.40
CA LEU A 50 -6.67 1.19 3.02
C LEU A 50 -5.50 2.06 3.45
N ARG A 51 -5.10 1.88 4.71
CA ARG A 51 -3.86 2.39 5.29
C ARG A 51 -2.75 1.35 5.20
N ARG A 52 -3.08 0.10 5.50
CA ARG A 52 -2.11 -0.99 5.58
C ARG A 52 -2.77 -2.30 5.22
N ILE A 53 -1.99 -3.19 4.64
CA ILE A 53 -2.37 -4.58 4.42
C ILE A 53 -1.25 -5.53 4.81
N VAL A 54 -1.64 -6.74 5.17
CA VAL A 54 -0.75 -7.89 5.28
C VAL A 54 -1.17 -8.87 4.21
N ALA A 55 -0.26 -9.19 3.29
CA ALA A 55 -0.53 -10.09 2.18
C ALA A 55 0.47 -11.23 2.13
N ARG A 56 0.00 -12.38 1.64
CA ARG A 56 0.78 -13.59 1.40
C ARG A 56 0.82 -13.92 -0.07
N PHE A 57 2.01 -14.23 -0.55
CA PHE A 57 2.23 -14.63 -1.95
C PHE A 57 2.85 -16.03 -2.03
N PRO A 58 2.50 -16.82 -3.06
CA PRO A 58 3.05 -18.15 -3.25
C PRO A 58 4.54 -18.10 -3.62
N THR A 59 4.96 -17.12 -4.43
CA THR A 59 6.36 -16.94 -4.86
C THR A 59 6.79 -15.47 -4.83
N GLN A 60 8.11 -15.24 -4.87
CA GLN A 60 8.68 -13.88 -4.94
C GLN A 60 8.25 -13.15 -6.21
N HIS A 61 8.06 -13.86 -7.31
CA HIS A 61 7.62 -13.28 -8.59
C HIS A 61 6.22 -12.63 -8.48
N HIS A 62 5.26 -13.30 -7.86
CA HIS A 62 3.91 -12.76 -7.66
C HIS A 62 3.93 -11.52 -6.74
N LEU A 63 4.78 -11.56 -5.70
CA LEU A 63 5.01 -10.42 -4.83
C LEU A 63 5.59 -9.23 -5.60
N ASP A 64 6.59 -9.45 -6.45
CA ASP A 64 7.22 -8.38 -7.21
C ASP A 64 6.25 -7.75 -8.22
N GLN A 65 5.45 -8.57 -8.90
CA GLN A 65 4.37 -8.09 -9.78
C GLN A 65 3.34 -7.26 -9.01
N PHE A 66 2.88 -7.75 -7.86
CA PHE A 66 2.00 -6.99 -6.97
C PHE A 66 2.61 -5.66 -6.55
N ALA A 67 3.88 -5.67 -6.11
CA ALA A 67 4.58 -4.48 -5.66
C ALA A 67 4.71 -3.42 -6.78
N ILE A 68 4.96 -3.84 -8.01
CA ILE A 68 5.04 -2.94 -9.18
C ILE A 68 3.66 -2.33 -9.46
N SER A 69 2.62 -3.16 -9.56
CA SER A 69 1.26 -2.71 -9.86
C SER A 69 0.73 -1.76 -8.79
N VAL A 70 0.91 -2.10 -7.52
CA VAL A 70 0.50 -1.26 -6.39
C VAL A 70 1.22 0.09 -6.41
N ARG A 71 2.53 0.11 -6.68
CA ARG A 71 3.29 1.38 -6.80
C ARG A 71 2.79 2.23 -7.97
N GLN A 72 2.47 1.63 -9.11
CA GLN A 72 1.97 2.35 -10.27
C GLN A 72 0.58 2.95 -10.01
N VAL A 73 -0.35 2.15 -9.45
CA VAL A 73 -1.69 2.62 -9.09
C VAL A 73 -1.62 3.71 -8.02
N SER A 74 -0.76 3.54 -7.02
CA SER A 74 -0.60 4.56 -5.96
C SER A 74 -0.11 5.87 -6.56
N LYS A 75 0.89 5.84 -7.45
CA LYS A 75 1.35 7.04 -8.18
C LYS A 75 0.23 7.72 -8.98
N LEU A 76 -0.63 6.94 -9.64
CA LEU A 76 -1.77 7.48 -10.39
C LEU A 76 -2.79 8.16 -9.48
N LEU A 77 -2.96 7.65 -8.26
CA LEU A 77 -3.88 8.19 -7.26
C LEU A 77 -3.26 9.31 -6.41
N GLY A 78 -1.98 9.64 -6.61
CA GLY A 78 -1.26 10.62 -5.79
C GLY A 78 -0.88 10.10 -4.39
N THR A 79 -0.86 8.78 -4.19
CA THR A 79 -0.44 8.13 -2.95
C THR A 79 0.91 7.43 -3.11
N TYR A 80 1.58 7.19 -1.97
CA TYR A 80 2.78 6.37 -1.94
C TYR A 80 2.49 5.04 -1.25
N ALA A 81 2.83 3.95 -1.93
CA ALA A 81 2.83 2.61 -1.35
C ALA A 81 4.25 2.13 -1.13
N PHE A 82 4.54 1.67 0.08
CA PHE A 82 5.83 1.11 0.44
C PHE A 82 5.64 -0.23 1.14
N ARG A 83 6.62 -1.10 0.92
CA ARG A 83 6.70 -2.40 1.55
C ARG A 83 7.42 -2.22 2.88
N ALA A 84 6.73 -2.48 3.98
CA ALA A 84 7.37 -2.57 5.28
C ALA A 84 7.98 -3.98 5.44
N SER A 85 9.28 -4.02 5.70
CA SER A 85 9.96 -5.22 6.18
C SER A 85 9.53 -5.44 7.63
N ASN A 86 9.20 -6.68 8.03
CA ASN A 86 8.87 -7.02 9.42
C ASN A 86 9.84 -6.33 10.40
N GLY A 87 9.35 -5.34 11.15
CA GLY A 87 10.11 -4.61 12.16
C GLY A 87 10.44 -3.14 11.86
N ILE A 88 10.25 -2.65 10.64
CA ILE A 88 10.46 -1.23 10.29
C ILE A 88 9.09 -0.56 10.21
N SER A 89 8.77 0.27 11.21
CA SER A 89 7.58 1.12 11.15
C SER A 89 7.86 2.32 10.25
N ILE A 90 6.83 2.93 9.68
CA ILE A 90 6.90 4.24 8.97
C ILE A 90 7.79 5.29 9.64
N ALA A 91 7.83 5.30 10.98
CA ALA A 91 8.68 6.20 11.76
C ALA A 91 10.18 6.03 11.47
N ASP A 92 10.62 4.82 11.11
CA ASP A 92 12.00 4.50 10.79
C ASP A 92 12.34 4.84 9.33
N PHE A 93 11.38 4.73 8.40
CA PHE A 93 11.59 5.10 6.99
C PHE A 93 11.61 6.61 6.77
N LEU A 94 10.78 7.38 7.49
CA LEU A 94 10.72 8.85 7.39
C LEU A 94 11.88 9.56 8.14
N ARG A 95 12.73 8.83 8.86
CA ARG A 95 13.87 9.37 9.61
C ARG A 95 15.21 9.32 8.87
N ASN A 96 15.24 8.75 7.66
CA ASN A 96 16.45 8.56 6.86
C ASN A 96 16.29 9.14 5.45
#